data_AF-A0A9J6G5E4-F1
#
_entry.id   AF-A0A9J6G5E4-F1
#
_cell.length_a   1.000
_cell.length_b   1.000
_cell.length_c   1.000
_cell.angle_alpha   90.00
_cell.angle_beta   90.00
_cell.angle_gamma   90.00
#
_symmetry.space_group_name_H-M   'P 1'
#
loop_
_entity.id
_entity.type
_entity.pdbx_description
1 polymer ?
#
loop_
_entity_poly.entity_id
_entity_poly.type
_entity_poly.pdbx_seq_one_letter_code
_entity_poly.pdbx_strand_id
1 'polypeptide(L)' 'MAQTSSGNNDDPETFCVCKGPEEGKMIACDGASCEVKWFHFDCVGLKRAPKRKHWFCKSCSKQKGQN' A
#
# COMPACT_ATOMS: atom_id res chain seq x y z
N MET A 1 8.32 -23.33 17.23
CA MET A 1 7.35 -22.64 16.36
C MET A 1 8.15 -21.92 15.30
N ALA A 2 7.75 -22.04 14.03
CA ALA A 2 8.44 -21.47 12.86
C ALA A 2 8.85 -20.01 13.12
N GLN A 3 9.98 -19.54 12.61
CA GLN A 3 10.01 -18.85 11.31
C GLN A 3 11.47 -18.75 10.80
N THR A 4 11.58 -18.64 9.50
CA THR A 4 12.65 -19.19 8.65
C THR A 4 13.94 -18.37 8.61
N SER A 5 15.01 -19.13 8.39
CA SER A 5 16.42 -18.77 8.14
C SER A 5 16.68 -17.85 6.93
N SER A 6 17.63 -16.91 7.14
CA SER A 6 18.68 -16.41 6.23
C SER A 6 18.31 -15.82 4.87
N GLY A 7 18.67 -14.56 4.66
CA GLY A 7 18.81 -13.93 3.33
C GLY A 7 18.97 -12.42 3.44
N ASN A 8 20.22 -11.95 3.37
CA ASN A 8 20.62 -10.54 3.43
C ASN A 8 20.21 -9.75 2.19
N ASN A 9 20.07 -8.43 2.36
CA ASN A 9 20.07 -7.36 1.34
C ASN A 9 18.84 -7.27 0.42
N ASP A 10 17.84 -6.54 0.88
CA ASP A 10 17.08 -5.62 0.04
C ASP A 10 16.58 -4.53 1.00
N ASP A 11 17.24 -3.36 1.02
CA ASP A 11 16.70 -2.20 1.71
C ASP A 11 15.25 -2.07 1.29
N PRO A 12 14.25 -2.27 2.19
CA PRO A 12 12.86 -2.24 1.76
C PRO A 12 12.57 -0.80 1.39
N GLU A 13 12.72 -0.48 0.10
CA GLU A 13 12.31 0.77 -0.50
C GLU A 13 10.88 0.96 0.01
N THR A 14 10.72 1.91 0.92
CA THR A 14 9.66 1.83 1.93
C THR A 14 8.38 2.35 1.31
N PHE A 15 7.80 1.55 0.42
CA PHE A 15 6.70 1.96 -0.40
C PHE A 15 5.40 1.99 0.40
N CYS A 16 5.19 1.03 1.32
CA CYS A 16 3.99 0.92 2.14
C CYS A 16 4.25 1.30 3.61
N VAL A 17 3.23 1.83 4.29
CA VAL A 17 3.27 2.22 5.72
C VAL A 17 3.63 1.09 6.68
N CYS A 18 3.52 -0.17 6.24
CA CYS A 18 3.87 -1.34 7.05
C CYS A 18 5.37 -1.66 7.05
N LYS A 19 6.19 -1.02 6.19
CA LYS A 19 7.62 -1.28 6.01
C LYS A 19 7.97 -2.78 5.84
N GLY A 20 7.03 -3.55 5.29
CA GLY A 20 7.15 -5.00 5.13
C GLY A 20 7.64 -5.37 3.73
N PRO A 21 8.05 -6.64 3.53
CA PRO A 21 8.52 -7.14 2.23
C PRO A 21 7.40 -7.03 1.17
N GLU A 22 7.81 -6.88 -0.09
CA GLU A 22 6.91 -6.82 -1.25
C GLU A 22 6.29 -8.18 -1.61
N GLU A 23 5.54 -8.78 -0.68
CA GLU A 23 4.83 -10.02 -0.96
C GLU A 23 3.40 -9.74 -1.45
N GLY A 24 3.24 -9.59 -2.77
CA GLY A 24 1.94 -9.68 -3.43
C GLY A 24 1.47 -8.43 -4.19
N LYS A 25 0.22 -8.00 -3.96
CA LYS A 25 -0.45 -6.98 -4.79
C LYS A 25 -0.31 -5.59 -4.20
N MET A 26 0.31 -4.70 -4.96
CA MET A 26 0.47 -3.28 -4.64
C MET A 26 -0.45 -2.40 -5.51
N ILE A 27 -0.87 -1.26 -4.98
CA ILE A 27 -1.64 -0.25 -5.69
C ILE A 27 -1.03 1.14 -5.51
N ALA A 28 -1.08 1.94 -6.57
CA ALA A 28 -0.66 3.33 -6.53
C ALA A 28 -1.84 4.27 -6.23
N CYS A 29 -1.66 5.21 -5.31
CA CYS A 29 -2.61 6.27 -5.01
C CYS A 29 -2.50 7.39 -6.05
N ASP A 30 -3.63 7.73 -6.69
CA ASP A 30 -3.79 8.85 -7.62
C ASP A 30 -3.94 10.20 -6.90
N GLY A 31 -3.85 10.20 -5.57
CA GLY A 31 -3.90 11.42 -4.77
C GLY A 31 -2.67 12.29 -5.00
N ALA A 32 -2.87 13.46 -5.60
CA ALA A 32 -1.78 14.42 -5.86
C ALA A 32 -1.04 14.86 -4.57
N SER A 33 -1.74 14.85 -3.43
CA SER A 33 -1.21 15.18 -2.10
C SER A 33 -0.81 13.95 -1.27
N CYS A 34 -0.72 12.76 -1.89
CA CYS A 34 -0.37 11.53 -1.18
C CYS A 34 1.16 11.38 -1.09
N GLU A 35 1.68 11.49 0.14
CA GLU A 35 3.11 11.29 0.46
C GLU A 35 3.59 9.88 0.11
N VAL A 36 2.79 8.89 0.47
CA VAL A 36 3.03 7.48 0.19
C VAL A 36 2.25 7.14 -1.05
N LYS A 37 2.93 6.93 -2.19
CA LYS A 37 2.25 6.64 -3.46
C LYS A 37 1.84 5.19 -3.60
N TRP A 38 2.44 4.27 -2.85
CA TRP A 38 2.27 2.83 -3.05
C TRP A 38 1.74 2.16 -1.79
N PHE A 39 0.81 1.23 -1.91
CA PHE A 39 0.26 0.55 -0.76
C PHE A 39 -0.06 -0.91 -1.07
N HIS A 40 0.08 -1.77 -0.07
CA HIS A 40 -0.45 -3.12 -0.15
C HIS A 40 -1.96 -3.09 -0.11
N PHE A 41 -2.56 -3.94 -0.93
CA PHE A 41 -4.01 -4.16 -0.96
C PHE A 41 -4.57 -4.44 0.43
N ASP A 42 -3.90 -5.31 1.21
CA ASP A 42 -4.34 -5.67 2.54
C ASP A 42 -4.26 -4.49 3.53
N CYS A 43 -3.15 -3.73 3.51
CA CYS A 43 -2.96 -2.54 4.35
C CYS A 43 -4.04 -1.47 4.14
N VAL A 44 -4.62 -1.39 2.94
CA VAL A 44 -5.67 -0.42 2.60
C VAL A 44 -7.06 -1.04 2.52
N GLY A 45 -7.19 -2.33 2.86
CA GLY A 45 -8.46 -3.07 2.86
C GLY A 45 -9.04 -3.34 1.47
N LEU A 46 -8.19 -3.30 0.42
CA LEU A 46 -8.56 -3.71 -0.92
C LEU A 46 -8.41 -5.23 -1.08
N LYS A 47 -9.47 -5.89 -1.52
CA LYS A 47 -9.41 -7.31 -1.90
C LYS A 47 -9.16 -7.51 -3.39
N ARG A 48 -9.47 -6.51 -4.22
CA ARG A 48 -9.32 -6.54 -5.69
C ARG A 48 -9.01 -5.15 -6.20
N ALA A 49 -8.33 -5.11 -7.36
CA ALA A 49 -8.04 -3.85 -8.02
C ALA A 49 -9.38 -3.17 -8.35
N PRO A 50 -9.54 -1.87 -8.05
CA PRO A 50 -10.74 -1.16 -8.43
C PRO A 50 -10.88 -1.19 -9.96
N LYS A 51 -12.11 -1.35 -10.46
CA LYS A 51 -12.38 -1.27 -11.91
C LYS A 51 -12.15 0.14 -12.47
N ARG A 52 -11.98 1.14 -11.60
CA ARG A 52 -11.79 2.55 -11.99
C ARG A 52 -10.29 2.77 -12.25
N LYS A 53 -9.97 3.60 -13.26
CA LYS A 53 -8.59 3.99 -13.59
C LYS A 53 -7.83 4.64 -12.42
N HIS A 54 -8.57 5.26 -11.49
CA HIS A 54 -8.01 6.04 -10.39
C HIS A 54 -8.37 5.38 -9.07
N TRP A 55 -7.38 5.17 -8.22
CA TRP A 55 -7.57 4.70 -6.85
C TRP A 55 -7.00 5.69 -5.86
N PHE A 56 -7.70 5.87 -4.74
CA PHE A 56 -7.28 6.75 -3.66
C PHE A 56 -7.15 5.93 -2.38
N CYS A 57 -6.06 6.14 -1.65
CA CYS A 57 -5.84 5.52 -0.36
C CYS A 57 -6.88 5.98 0.67
N LYS A 58 -6.95 5.28 1.81
CA LYS A 58 -7.92 5.60 2.87
C LYS A 58 -7.77 7.05 3.36
N SER A 59 -6.54 7.59 3.40
CA SER A 59 -6.29 8.99 3.75
C SER A 59 -6.89 9.95 2.71
N CYS A 60 -6.55 9.81 1.43
CA CYS A 60 -7.10 10.66 0.37
C CYS A 60 -8.62 10.50 0.21
N SER A 61 -9.15 9.29 0.38
CA SER A 61 -10.59 9.03 0.31
C SER A 61 -11.35 9.66 1.48
N LYS A 62 -10.76 9.69 2.68
CA LYS A 62 -11.38 10.27 3.88
C LYS A 62 -11.39 11.80 3.83
N GLN A 63 -10.38 12.42 3.21
CA GLN A 63 -10.30 13.88 3.01
C GLN A 63 -11.42 14.44 2.10
N LYS A 64 -11.99 13.63 1.20
CA LYS A 64 -13.07 14.07 0.28
C LYS A 64 -14.50 13.85 0.82
N GLY A 65 -14.67 13.25 2.00
CA GLY A 65 -15.97 12.66 2.40
C GLY A 65 -16.43 12.90 3.83
N GLN A 66 -15.99 13.97 4.51
CA GLN A 66 -16.54 14.37 5.81
C GLN A 66 -16.81 15.87 5.84
N ASN A 67 -17.93 16.25 5.21
CA ASN A 67 -18.84 17.27 5.72
C ASN A 67 -20.27 16.93 5.29
#